data_AF-A0A970HMK4-F1
#
_entry.id   AF-A0A970HMK4-F1
#
_cell.length_a   1.000
_cell.length_b   1.000
_cell.length_c   1.000
_cell.angle_alpha   90.00
_cell.angle_beta   90.00
_cell.angle_gamma   90.00
#
_symmetry.space_group_name_H-M   'P 1'
#
loop_
_entity.id
_entity.type
_entity.pdbx_description
1 polymer ?
#
loop_
_entity_poly.entity_id
_entity_poly.type
_entity_poly.pdbx_seq_one_letter_code
_entity_poly.pdbx_strand_id
1 'polypeptide(L)'
;MTATLDQQLLPKFEKQTGVRVIHKNVQMTQDDLARIMVGQGPDVLVTWNLNMETLLRANLLVELTPYFNRWDGRQSFFPRFRQQAACLIPYIYFRSRSRPLA
;
A
#
# COMPACT_ATOMS: atom_id res chain seq x y z
N MET A 1 -9.98 19.58 -8.20
CA MET A 1 -8.85 19.06 -7.40
C MET A 1 -7.91 18.16 -8.22
N THR A 2 -8.40 17.43 -9.23
CA THR A 2 -7.59 16.56 -10.11
C THR A 2 -6.71 17.32 -11.09
N ALA A 3 -7.11 18.52 -11.54
CA ALA A 3 -6.33 19.33 -12.48
C ALA A 3 -4.90 19.64 -12.00
N THR A 4 -4.70 19.98 -10.72
CA THR A 4 -3.36 20.21 -10.17
C THR A 4 -2.51 18.94 -10.15
N LEU A 5 -3.13 17.79 -9.82
CA LEU A 5 -2.44 16.50 -9.85
C LEU A 5 -2.02 16.14 -11.28
N ASP A 6 -2.98 16.11 -12.20
CA ASP A 6 -2.80 15.62 -13.57
C ASP A 6 -1.98 16.56 -14.45
N GLN A 7 -2.12 17.88 -14.27
CA GLN A 7 -1.50 18.86 -15.16
C GLN A 7 -0.18 19.42 -14.62
N GLN A 8 0.10 19.30 -13.33
CA GLN A 8 1.29 19.90 -12.72
C GLN A 8 2.15 18.91 -11.95
N LEU A 9 1.56 18.16 -11.02
CA LEU A 9 2.33 17.30 -10.11
C LEU A 9 2.85 16.05 -10.82
N LEU A 10 1.99 15.34 -11.56
CA LEU A 10 2.39 14.13 -12.28
C LEU A 10 3.44 14.44 -13.36
N PRO A 11 3.25 15.42 -14.27
CA PRO A 11 4.26 15.71 -15.28
C PRO A 11 5.61 16.11 -14.69
N LYS A 12 5.60 16.85 -13.57
CA LYS A 12 6.83 17.20 -12.85
C LYS A 12 7.52 15.96 -12.29
N PHE A 13 6.77 15.05 -11.67
CA PHE A 13 7.28 13.79 -11.15
C PHE A 13 7.84 12.89 -12.27
N GLU A 14 7.12 12.73 -13.38
CA GLU A 14 7.56 11.94 -14.53
C GLU A 14 8.87 12.50 -15.11
N LYS A 15 8.99 13.82 -15.23
CA LYS A 15 10.23 14.48 -15.67
C LYS A 15 11.40 14.25 -14.72
N GLN A 16 11.16 14.24 -13.40
CA GLN A 16 12.21 14.10 -12.39
C GLN A 16 12.67 12.65 -12.21
N THR A 17 11.78 11.68 -12.42
CA THR A 17 12.04 10.27 -12.10
C THR A 17 12.17 9.37 -13.33
N GLY A 18 11.68 9.81 -14.49
CA GLY A 18 11.55 8.98 -15.68
C GLY A 18 10.44 7.92 -15.59
N VAL A 19 9.66 7.91 -14.50
CA VAL A 19 8.56 6.97 -14.28
C VAL A 19 7.26 7.58 -14.79
N ARG A 20 6.63 6.94 -15.77
CA ARG A 20 5.30 7.34 -16.28
C ARG A 20 4.20 6.92 -15.30
N VAL A 21 3.27 7.83 -14.99
CA VAL A 21 2.17 7.59 -14.07
C VAL A 21 0.84 7.62 -14.83
N ILE A 22 0.07 6.53 -14.70
CA ILE A 22 -1.30 6.45 -15.24
C ILE A 22 -2.26 6.70 -14.07
N HIS A 23 -2.84 7.90 -14.02
CA HIS A 23 -3.84 8.25 -13.01
C HIS A 23 -5.25 8.03 -13.54
N LYS A 24 -6.11 7.41 -12.72
CA LYS A 24 -7.52 7.18 -13.03
C LYS A 24 -8.38 7.50 -11.82
N ASN A 25 -9.30 8.44 -11.97
CA ASN A 25 -10.36 8.65 -10.99
C ASN A 25 -11.43 7.59 -11.22
N VAL A 26 -11.65 6.74 -10.22
CA VAL A 26 -12.68 5.71 -10.24
C VAL A 26 -13.55 5.81 -9.01
N GLN A 27 -14.85 5.60 -9.19
CA GLN A 27 -15.70 5.21 -8.08
C GLN A 27 -15.53 3.70 -7.89
N MET A 28 -15.01 3.28 -6.74
CA MET A 28 -14.73 1.86 -6.50
C MET A 28 -16.04 1.06 -6.46
N THR A 29 -16.23 0.22 -7.48
CA THR A 29 -17.33 -0.74 -7.55
C THR A 29 -16.96 -2.04 -6.82
N GLN A 30 -17.94 -2.93 -6.63
CA GLN A 30 -17.66 -4.28 -6.11
C GLN A 30 -16.76 -5.08 -7.07
N ASP A 31 -16.91 -4.91 -8.38
CA ASP A 31 -16.08 -5.59 -9.38
C ASP A 31 -14.62 -5.10 -9.33
N ASP A 32 -14.40 -3.80 -9.10
CA ASP A 32 -13.06 -3.25 -8.88
C ASP A 32 -12.42 -3.86 -7.65
N LEU A 33 -13.16 -3.93 -6.54
CA LEU A 33 -12.67 -4.56 -5.32
C LEU A 33 -12.33 -6.03 -5.55
N ALA A 34 -13.19 -6.79 -6.24
CA ALA A 34 -12.93 -8.18 -6.58
C ALA A 34 -11.66 -8.37 -7.42
N ARG A 35 -11.40 -7.46 -8.38
CA ARG A 35 -10.15 -7.46 -9.15
C ARG A 35 -8.91 -7.19 -8.29
N ILE A 36 -8.99 -6.22 -7.38
CA ILE A 36 -7.90 -5.94 -6.42
C ILE A 36 -7.63 -7.17 -5.56
N MET A 37 -8.69 -7.86 -5.11
CA MET A 37 -8.58 -9.06 -4.28
C MET A 37 -7.84 -10.22 -4.95
N VAL A 38 -7.81 -10.26 -6.28
CA VAL A 38 -7.06 -11.26 -7.07
C VAL A 38 -5.76 -10.71 -7.66
N GLY A 39 -5.29 -9.55 -7.21
CA GLY A 39 -4.01 -8.97 -7.62
C GLY A 39 -4.03 -8.22 -8.96
N GLN A 40 -5.21 -7.92 -9.51
CA GLN A 40 -5.38 -7.13 -10.75
C GLN A 40 -5.68 -5.65 -10.47
N GLY A 41 -5.17 -5.13 -9.34
CA GLY A 41 -5.35 -3.76 -8.90
C GLY A 41 -4.28 -2.79 -9.42
N PRO A 42 -4.37 -1.50 -9.04
CA PRO A 42 -3.30 -0.54 -9.28
C PRO A 42 -2.10 -0.76 -8.35
N ASP A 43 -0.92 -0.25 -8.72
CA ASP A 43 0.26 -0.25 -7.85
C ASP A 43 0.08 0.62 -6.59
N VAL A 44 -0.67 1.72 -6.73
CA VAL A 44 -1.01 2.64 -5.65
C VAL A 44 -2.51 2.93 -5.69
N LEU A 45 -3.18 2.67 -4.57
CA LEU A 45 -4.60 2.95 -4.39
C LEU A 45 -4.81 4.03 -3.33
N VAL A 46 -5.45 5.13 -3.72
CA VAL A 46 -5.91 6.15 -2.76
C VAL A 46 -7.32 5.76 -2.31
N THR A 47 -7.48 5.39 -1.04
CA THR A 47 -8.76 4.95 -0.48
C THR A 47 -8.93 5.41 0.97
N TRP A 48 -10.12 5.19 1.53
CA TRP A 48 -10.50 5.62 2.87
C TRP A 48 -11.32 4.53 3.59
N ASN A 49 -11.15 4.46 4.91
CA ASN A 49 -11.92 3.69 5.89
C ASN A 49 -12.22 2.22 5.51
N LEU A 50 -13.44 1.93 5.06
CA LEU A 50 -13.99 0.57 4.96
C LEU A 50 -13.20 -0.34 3.99
N ASN A 51 -12.68 0.24 2.92
CA ASN A 51 -11.88 -0.52 1.94
C ASN A 51 -10.49 -0.85 2.48
N MET A 52 -9.91 0.04 3.31
CA MET A 52 -8.57 -0.18 3.87
C MET A 52 -8.56 -1.38 4.84
N GLU A 53 -9.57 -1.49 5.71
CA GLU A 53 -9.68 -2.65 6.62
C GLU A 53 -9.85 -3.96 5.86
N THR A 54 -10.66 -3.96 4.80
CA THR A 54 -10.90 -5.16 3.98
C THR A 54 -9.60 -5.63 3.32
N LEU A 55 -8.86 -4.71 2.70
CA LEU A 55 -7.58 -5.01 2.05
C LEU A 55 -6.50 -5.42 3.05
N LEU A 56 -6.49 -4.82 4.25
CA LEU A 56 -5.58 -5.19 5.33
C LEU A 56 -5.85 -6.62 5.81
N ARG A 57 -7.12 -6.97 6.07
CA ARG A 57 -7.51 -8.33 6.49
C ARG A 57 -7.21 -9.37 5.41
N ALA A 58 -7.25 -8.98 4.14
CA ALA A 58 -6.88 -9.81 3.01
C ALA A 58 -5.36 -9.93 2.80
N ASN A 59 -4.53 -9.23 3.59
CA ASN A 59 -3.08 -9.17 3.43
C ASN A 59 -2.62 -8.71 2.03
N LEU A 60 -3.34 -7.73 1.46
CA LEU A 60 -3.08 -7.18 0.12
C LEU A 60 -2.37 -5.83 0.13
N LEU A 61 -2.01 -5.33 1.31
CA LEU A 61 -1.32 -4.05 1.49
C LEU A 61 0.17 -4.27 1.75
N VAL A 62 1.00 -3.44 1.14
CA VAL A 62 2.44 -3.42 1.42
C VAL A 62 2.69 -2.67 2.74
N GLU A 63 3.53 -3.23 3.61
CA GLU A 63 3.94 -2.58 4.84
C GLU A 63 4.85 -1.37 4.53
N LEU A 64 4.35 -0.16 4.79
CA LEU A 64 5.09 1.08 4.51
C LEU A 64 5.91 1.59 5.69
N THR A 65 5.85 0.95 6.87
CA THR A 65 6.55 1.41 8.09
C THR A 65 8.05 1.63 7.89
N PRO A 66 8.81 0.74 7.21
CA PRO A 66 10.24 0.95 6.98
C PRO A 66 10.54 2.21 6.16
N TYR A 67 9.70 2.51 5.16
CA TYR A 67 9.83 3.69 4.29
C TYR A 67 9.44 4.95 5.03
N PHE A 68 8.34 4.91 5.78
CA PHE A 68 7.87 6.03 6.59
C PHE A 68 8.91 6.45 7.63
N ASN A 69 9.58 5.50 8.26
CA ASN A 69 10.60 5.78 9.27
C ASN A 69 11.84 6.50 8.72
N ARG A 70 12.10 6.40 7.41
CA ARG A 70 13.24 7.04 6.71
C ARG A 70 12.85 8.32 5.99
N TRP A 71 11.58 8.72 6.01
CA TRP A 71 11.13 9.89 5.30
C TRP A 71 11.36 11.15 6.12
N ASP A 72 12.11 12.11 5.57
CA ASP A 72 12.42 13.39 6.22
C ASP A 72 11.16 14.16 6.66
N GLY A 73 10.06 14.00 5.92
CA GLY A 73 8.77 14.63 6.21
C GLY A 73 7.98 13.98 7.36
N ARG A 74 8.48 12.90 7.98
CA ARG A 74 7.76 12.16 9.03
C ARG A 74 7.30 13.04 10.18
N GLN A 75 8.08 14.04 10.58
CA GLN A 75 7.74 14.91 11.71
C GLN A 75 6.56 15.84 11.42
N SER A 76 6.20 16.03 10.15
CA SER A 76 5.04 16.82 9.72
C SER A 76 3.71 16.10 9.94
N PHE A 77 3.72 14.81 10.31
CA PHE A 77 2.50 14.04 10.55
C PHE A 77 1.99 14.23 11.98
N PHE A 78 0.65 14.31 12.12
CA PHE A 78 0.03 14.26 13.45
C PHE A 78 0.50 13.03 14.22
N PRO A 79 0.78 13.13 15.54
CA PRO A 79 1.33 12.04 16.35
C PRO A 79 0.60 10.69 16.17
N ARG A 80 -0.73 10.72 16.07
CA ARG A 80 -1.57 9.52 15.88
C ARG A 80 -1.27 8.74 14.60
N PHE A 81 -0.76 9.39 13.54
CA PHE A 81 -0.39 8.73 12.28
C PHE A 81 1.06 8.27 12.25
N ARG A 82 1.86 8.62 13.25
CA ARG A 82 3.23 8.14 13.43
C ARG A 82 3.32 6.85 14.24
N GLN A 83 2.23 6.48 14.93
CA GLN A 83 2.14 5.27 15.73
C GLN A 83 1.93 4.07 14.82
N GLN A 84 2.73 3.02 15.03
CA GLN A 84 2.62 1.77 14.28
C GLN A 84 1.26 1.14 14.63
N ALA A 85 0.38 0.98 13.64
CA ALA A 85 -0.74 0.07 13.80
C ALA A 85 -0.12 -1.32 14.00
N ALA A 86 -0.47 -2.01 15.10
CA ALA A 86 0.04 -3.34 15.37
C ALA A 86 -0.40 -4.27 14.23
N CYS A 87 0.48 -4.52 13.27
CA CYS A 87 0.25 -5.47 12.20
C CYS A 87 0.60 -6.85 12.74
N LEU A 88 -0.40 -7.70 12.95
CA LEU A 88 -0.19 -9.12 13.19
C LEU A 88 0.16 -9.78 11.85
N ILE A 89 1.45 -9.91 11.55
CA ILE A 89 1.91 -10.64 10.38
C ILE A 89 1.76 -12.15 10.70
N PRO A 90 1.00 -12.92 9.91
CA PRO A 90 0.94 -14.37 10.10
C PRO A 90 2.30 -14.98 9.73
N TYR A 91 2.97 -15.59 10.69
CA TYR A 91 4.20 -16.36 10.46
C TYR A 91 3.85 -17.80 10.10
N ILE A 92 4.37 -18.27 8.96
CA ILE A 92 4.35 -19.70 8.59
C ILE A 92 5.72 -20.29 8.94
N TYR A 93 5.75 -21.24 9.88
CA TYR A 93 6.96 -21.99 10.22
C TYR A 93 6.91 -23.39 9.61
N PHE A 94 7.92 -23.74 8.82
CA PHE A 94 8.13 -25.10 8.33
C PHE A 94 8.96 -25.86 9.35
N ARG A 95 8.36 -26.82 10.07
CA ARG A 95 9.11 -27.76 10.90
C ARG A 95 9.70 -28.86 10.02
N SER A 96 11.01 -28.81 9.79
CA SER A 96 11.74 -29.96 9.27
C SER A 96 11.71 -31.08 10.32
N ARG A 97 11.19 -32.25 9.95
CA ARG A 97 11.37 -33.47 10.75
C ARG A 97 12.78 -33.99 10.48
N SER A 98 13.78 -33.50 11.21
CA SER A 98 15.05 -34.22 11.32
C SER A 98 14.76 -35.58 11.96
N ARG A 99 14.90 -36.66 11.19
CA ARG A 99 14.97 -38.01 11.76
C ARG A 99 16.20 -38.07 12.67
N PRO A 100 16.13 -38.70 13.85
CA PRO A 100 17.34 -39.01 14.59
C PRO A 100 18.18 -39.95 13.72
N LEU A 101 19.46 -39.60 13.53
CA LEU A 101 20.45 -40.53 13.01
C LEU A 101 20.61 -41.63 14.08
N ALA A 102 20.24 -42.85 13.72
CA ALA A 102 20.52 -44.06 14.48
C ALA A 102 21.98 -44.47 14.29
#